data_AF-A0A7S2C605-F1
#
_entry.id   AF-A0A7S2C605-F1
#
_cell.length_a   1.000
_cell.length_b   1.000
_cell.length_c   1.000
_cell.angle_alpha   90.00
_cell.angle_beta   90.00
_cell.angle_gamma   90.00
#
_symmetry.space_group_name_H-M   'P 1'
#
loop_
_entity.id
_entity.type
_entity.pdbx_description
1 polymer ?
#
loop_
_entity_poly.entity_id
_entity_poly.type
_entity_poly.pdbx_seq_one_letter_code
_entity_poly.pdbx_strand_id
1 'polypeptide(L)'
;RSWLRFSLERYALPNPQECVWKAIFKPLHRPHTTSSGEREGDMPLRTRYNCFSISRYRWLSRHSKYAEAHRAIYYRAFRRWVIPRHPRLLEVLGGLGATLVSGVSIGVHKRVFTPGTAEYQGCRHVYTSADFIEALRRLARWLMPSALEHIYLATDDAAAEAEFRASEFGPVLRVRAEVQRVAGGLNDDGTLNEVHIKSPHNPHCTIEDAVDVVADAMLLARCGHVLHMDSNVTTAVGLMNPSAKMWHIVDVLGGPGAVNGPL
;
A
#
# COMPACT_ATOMS: atom_id res chain seq x y z
N ARG A 1 -30.75 -3.11 -7.00
CA ARG A 1 -29.68 -2.28 -6.39
C ARG A 1 -28.99 -3.16 -5.35
N SER A 2 -27.92 -3.85 -5.70
CA SER A 2 -27.19 -4.75 -4.79
C SER A 2 -26.03 -3.99 -4.15
N TRP A 3 -25.93 -4.06 -2.83
CA TRP A 3 -24.83 -3.53 -2.03
C TRP A 3 -23.95 -4.71 -1.64
N LEU A 4 -22.67 -4.69 -1.99
CA LEU A 4 -21.71 -5.64 -1.41
C LEU A 4 -21.42 -5.16 0.02
N ARG A 5 -21.94 -5.88 1.01
CA ARG A 5 -21.52 -5.72 2.41
C ARG A 5 -20.11 -6.30 2.54
N PHE A 6 -19.13 -5.45 2.78
CA PHE A 6 -17.85 -5.89 3.33
C PHE A 6 -18.07 -6.15 4.82
N SER A 7 -18.39 -7.40 5.18
CA SER A 7 -18.32 -7.79 6.58
C SER A 7 -16.84 -7.84 6.98
N LEU A 8 -16.45 -6.92 7.85
CA LEU A 8 -15.13 -6.90 8.50
C LEU A 8 -14.91 -8.13 9.42
N GLU A 9 -15.91 -9.01 9.58
CA GLU A 9 -15.87 -10.19 10.46
C GLU A 9 -15.23 -11.42 9.79
N ARG A 10 -14.96 -11.42 8.47
CA ARG A 10 -14.41 -12.60 7.78
C ARG A 10 -12.88 -12.76 7.83
N TYR A 11 -12.15 -11.79 8.37
CA TYR A 11 -10.71 -11.92 8.64
C TYR A 11 -10.50 -12.20 10.13
N ALA A 12 -10.94 -13.39 10.56
CA ALA A 12 -10.82 -13.80 11.95
C ALA A 12 -9.34 -14.08 12.29
N LEU A 13 -8.75 -13.20 13.10
CA LEU A 13 -7.57 -13.51 13.89
C LEU A 13 -7.88 -14.70 14.82
N PRO A 14 -6.87 -15.46 15.30
CA PRO A 14 -7.07 -16.59 16.20
C PRO A 14 -7.85 -16.25 17.48
N ASN A 15 -7.99 -14.97 17.83
CA ASN A 15 -8.96 -14.49 18.80
C ASN A 15 -10.12 -13.74 18.10
N PRO A 16 -11.30 -14.36 17.91
CA PRO A 16 -12.44 -13.74 17.23
C PRO A 16 -13.03 -12.50 17.93
N GLN A 17 -12.48 -12.10 19.10
CA GLN A 17 -12.93 -10.92 19.85
C GLN A 17 -12.21 -9.61 19.49
N GLU A 18 -11.06 -9.65 18.79
CA GLU A 18 -10.33 -8.42 18.42
C GLU A 18 -10.46 -8.12 16.93
N CYS A 19 -11.46 -7.32 16.60
CA CYS A 19 -11.59 -6.72 15.26
C CYS A 19 -10.37 -5.82 14.99
N VAL A 20 -9.52 -6.19 14.03
CA VAL A 20 -8.31 -5.43 13.62
C VAL A 20 -8.62 -3.95 13.38
N TRP A 21 -9.75 -3.66 12.73
CA TRP A 21 -10.20 -2.28 12.54
C TRP A 21 -10.37 -1.53 13.86
N LYS A 22 -11.09 -2.14 14.81
CA LYS A 22 -11.32 -1.55 16.13
C LYS A 22 -10.00 -1.37 16.85
N ALA A 23 -9.03 -2.28 16.75
CA ALA A 23 -7.72 -2.13 17.38
C ALA A 23 -6.96 -0.89 16.86
N ILE A 24 -7.03 -0.62 15.56
CA ILE A 24 -6.17 0.38 14.91
C ILE A 24 -6.83 1.77 14.82
N PHE A 25 -8.14 1.83 14.60
CA PHE A 25 -8.88 3.05 14.30
C PHE A 25 -9.96 3.36 15.34
N LYS A 26 -10.33 4.64 15.43
CA LYS A 26 -11.54 5.05 16.18
C LYS A 26 -12.79 4.43 15.54
N PRO A 27 -13.84 4.14 16.33
CA PRO A 27 -15.12 3.71 15.79
C PRO A 27 -15.63 4.67 14.71
N LEU A 28 -16.25 4.11 13.67
CA LEU A 28 -16.90 4.91 12.64
C LEU A 28 -18.17 5.54 13.24
N HIS A 29 -18.04 6.75 13.79
CA HIS A 29 -19.19 7.50 14.32
C HIS A 29 -20.07 8.00 13.17
N ARG A 30 -21.02 7.20 12.73
CA ARG A 30 -22.11 7.76 11.93
C ARG A 30 -23.03 8.56 12.87
N PRO A 31 -23.46 9.78 12.50
CA PRO A 31 -24.69 10.30 13.06
C PRO A 31 -25.77 9.26 12.77
N HIS A 32 -26.42 8.74 13.82
CA HIS A 32 -27.60 7.88 13.70
C HIS A 32 -28.66 8.64 12.89
N THR A 33 -28.66 8.43 11.58
CA THR A 33 -29.71 8.87 10.68
C THR A 33 -30.35 7.61 10.13
N THR A 34 -31.28 7.10 10.94
CA THR A 34 -32.54 6.45 10.59
C THR A 34 -32.59 5.43 9.43
N SER A 35 -33.14 4.26 9.78
CA SER A 35 -33.99 3.36 8.97
C SER A 35 -33.40 2.39 7.94
N SER A 36 -32.09 2.15 7.88
CA SER A 36 -31.56 0.97 7.18
C SER A 36 -30.67 0.19 8.15
N GLY A 37 -30.98 -1.09 8.40
CA GLY A 37 -30.25 -1.99 9.32
C GLY A 37 -28.79 -2.28 8.92
N GLU A 38 -28.01 -1.22 8.78
CA GLU A 38 -26.56 -1.18 8.62
C GLU A 38 -25.96 -1.14 10.03
N ARG A 39 -25.07 -2.08 10.32
CA ARG A 39 -24.48 -2.21 11.66
C ARG A 39 -23.38 -1.15 11.84
N GLU A 40 -23.14 -0.81 13.09
CA GLU A 40 -22.01 0.01 13.50
C GLU A 40 -20.69 -0.65 13.04
N GLY A 41 -19.94 0.00 12.17
CA GLY A 41 -18.73 -0.56 11.53
C GLY A 41 -18.82 -0.78 10.02
N ASP A 42 -20.00 -0.66 9.41
CA ASP A 42 -20.15 -0.79 7.96
C ASP A 42 -19.81 0.54 7.24
N MET A 43 -18.83 0.54 6.33
CA MET A 43 -18.61 1.62 5.35
C MET A 43 -19.19 1.20 3.99
N PRO A 44 -20.27 1.85 3.50
CA PRO A 44 -20.92 1.47 2.26
C PRO A 44 -20.09 2.00 1.09
N LEU A 45 -19.16 1.18 0.64
CA LEU A 45 -18.50 1.36 -0.65
C LEU A 45 -19.53 1.01 -1.73
N ARG A 46 -20.05 2.00 -2.45
CA ARG A 46 -20.88 1.76 -3.65
C ARG A 46 -20.00 1.13 -4.73
N THR A 47 -19.88 -0.18 -4.72
CA THR A 47 -19.20 -0.95 -5.77
C THR A 47 -20.07 -0.99 -7.03
N ARG A 48 -19.90 0.00 -7.90
CA ARG A 48 -19.96 -0.22 -9.34
C ARG A 48 -18.64 0.30 -9.88
N TYR A 49 -17.77 -0.62 -10.27
CA TYR A 49 -16.38 -0.33 -10.65
C TYR A 49 -15.59 0.40 -9.57
N ASN A 50 -15.10 -0.35 -8.57
CA ASN A 50 -13.95 0.16 -7.84
C ASN A 50 -12.74 0.02 -8.78
N CYS A 51 -12.38 1.07 -9.50
CA CYS A 51 -11.18 1.12 -10.33
C CYS A 51 -9.89 0.83 -9.54
N PHE A 52 -9.97 0.77 -8.21
CA PHE A 52 -8.87 0.39 -7.32
C PHE A 52 -8.99 -1.04 -6.75
N SER A 53 -10.16 -1.69 -6.71
CA SER A 53 -10.28 -3.08 -6.23
C SER A 53 -10.29 -4.08 -7.38
N ILE A 54 -9.26 -4.91 -7.40
CA ILE A 54 -9.26 -6.30 -7.91
C ILE A 54 -9.97 -6.49 -9.26
N SER A 55 -9.66 -5.65 -10.25
CA SER A 55 -10.00 -5.98 -11.64
C SER A 55 -8.72 -6.21 -12.45
N ARG A 56 -8.75 -7.16 -13.38
CA ARG A 56 -7.65 -7.47 -14.33
C ARG A 56 -7.35 -6.31 -15.29
N TYR A 57 -8.08 -5.20 -15.19
CA TYR A 57 -8.05 -4.04 -16.07
C TYR A 57 -7.67 -2.73 -15.36
N ARG A 58 -7.15 -2.80 -14.12
CA ARG A 58 -6.76 -1.61 -13.36
C ARG A 58 -5.83 -0.67 -14.15
N TRP A 59 -4.86 -1.25 -14.87
CA TRP A 59 -3.91 -0.54 -15.72
C TRP A 59 -4.58 0.36 -16.78
N LEU A 60 -5.73 -0.04 -17.35
CA LEU A 60 -6.47 0.77 -18.35
C LEU A 60 -7.04 2.07 -17.80
N SER A 61 -7.26 2.14 -16.48
CA SER A 61 -7.93 3.28 -15.84
C SER A 61 -7.02 4.07 -14.90
N ARG A 62 -5.79 3.60 -14.63
CA ARG A 62 -4.89 4.14 -13.60
C ARG A 62 -4.63 5.65 -13.77
N HIS A 63 -4.47 6.09 -15.01
CA HIS A 63 -4.18 7.50 -15.37
C HIS A 63 -5.43 8.26 -15.87
N SER A 64 -6.62 7.68 -15.73
CA SER A 64 -7.85 8.30 -16.22
C SER A 64 -8.39 9.36 -15.25
N LYS A 65 -9.03 10.41 -15.79
CA LYS A 65 -9.80 11.39 -15.00
C LYS A 65 -10.88 10.74 -14.11
N TYR A 66 -11.40 9.58 -14.53
CA TYR A 66 -12.35 8.79 -13.74
C TYR A 66 -11.71 8.26 -12.46
N ALA A 67 -10.52 7.67 -12.55
CA ALA A 67 -9.78 7.20 -11.38
C ALA A 67 -9.39 8.37 -10.46
N GLU A 68 -8.94 9.50 -11.00
CA GLU A 68 -8.67 10.72 -10.23
C GLU A 68 -9.89 11.20 -9.44
N ALA A 69 -11.05 11.31 -10.09
CA ALA A 69 -12.29 11.72 -9.44
C ALA A 69 -12.70 10.75 -8.32
N HIS A 70 -12.56 9.44 -8.54
CA HIS A 70 -12.85 8.44 -7.51
C HIS A 70 -11.89 8.52 -6.32
N ARG A 71 -10.58 8.73 -6.54
CA ARG A 71 -9.62 8.95 -5.43
C ARG A 71 -10.03 10.15 -4.59
N ALA A 72 -10.43 11.26 -5.23
CA ALA A 72 -10.85 12.45 -4.52
C ALA A 72 -12.12 12.23 -3.67
N ILE A 73 -13.08 11.45 -4.16
CA ILE A 73 -14.29 11.09 -3.40
C ILE A 73 -13.93 10.22 -2.19
N TYR A 74 -13.13 9.16 -2.40
CA TYR A 74 -12.75 8.26 -1.32
C TYR A 74 -11.84 8.94 -0.30
N TYR A 75 -10.95 9.83 -0.72
CA TYR A 75 -10.12 10.63 0.17
C TYR A 75 -10.95 11.47 1.15
N ARG A 76 -12.03 12.10 0.68
CA ARG A 76 -12.94 12.86 1.56
C ARG A 76 -13.55 11.97 2.63
N ALA A 77 -13.96 10.75 2.26
CA ALA A 77 -14.50 9.78 3.21
C ALA A 77 -13.39 9.29 4.17
N PHE A 78 -12.22 8.95 3.65
CA PHE A 78 -11.07 8.50 4.44
C PHE A 78 -10.68 9.52 5.50
N ARG A 79 -10.42 10.78 5.09
CA ARG A 79 -10.03 11.86 6.00
C ARG A 79 -11.07 12.13 7.08
N ARG A 80 -12.36 11.97 6.76
CA ARG A 80 -13.45 12.23 7.70
C ARG A 80 -13.62 11.13 8.74
N TRP A 81 -13.45 9.87 8.33
CA TRP A 81 -13.91 8.72 9.12
C TRP A 81 -12.79 7.80 9.60
N VAL A 82 -11.64 7.80 8.94
CA VAL A 82 -10.53 6.92 9.29
C VAL A 82 -9.55 7.69 10.17
N ILE A 83 -9.75 7.54 11.48
CA ILE A 83 -8.95 8.23 12.49
C ILE A 83 -8.08 7.19 13.21
N PRO A 84 -6.76 7.18 13.00
CA PRO A 84 -5.83 6.33 13.75
C PRO A 84 -5.99 6.54 15.26
N ARG A 85 -5.92 5.45 16.03
CA ARG A 85 -5.88 5.49 17.50
C ARG A 85 -4.77 4.64 18.12
N HIS A 86 -4.17 3.74 17.34
CA HIS A 86 -3.12 2.87 17.85
C HIS A 86 -1.87 3.68 18.26
N PRO A 87 -1.37 3.55 19.51
CA PRO A 87 -0.24 4.36 19.98
C PRO A 87 1.00 4.27 19.09
N ARG A 88 1.44 3.06 18.73
CA ARG A 88 2.58 2.83 17.83
C ARG A 88 2.39 3.46 16.46
N LEU A 89 1.17 3.40 15.90
CA LEU A 89 0.87 4.04 14.62
C LEU A 89 1.01 5.56 14.74
N LEU A 90 0.48 6.16 15.80
CA LEU A 90 0.58 7.60 16.03
C LEU A 90 2.03 8.04 16.22
N GLU A 91 2.84 7.26 16.93
CA GLU A 91 4.27 7.52 17.12
C GLU A 91 5.03 7.52 15.79
N VAL A 92 4.87 6.47 14.98
CA VAL A 92 5.49 6.36 13.64
C VAL A 92 5.11 7.54 12.74
N LEU A 93 3.82 7.92 12.76
CA LEU A 93 3.31 9.03 11.97
C LEU A 93 3.77 10.42 12.47
N GLY A 94 4.08 10.55 13.76
CA GLY A 94 4.63 11.76 14.36
C GLY A 94 6.11 11.95 14.06
N GLY A 95 6.89 10.86 14.07
CA GLY A 95 8.32 10.87 13.75
C GLY A 95 8.59 10.94 12.25
N LEU A 96 8.62 9.77 11.60
CA LEU A 96 9.01 9.65 10.19
C LEU A 96 8.04 10.37 9.25
N GLY A 97 6.77 10.42 9.63
CA GLY A 97 5.76 11.10 8.85
C GLY A 97 6.02 12.61 8.71
N ALA A 98 6.64 13.27 9.70
CA ALA A 98 6.93 14.70 9.60
C ALA A 98 8.05 14.98 8.59
N THR A 99 9.07 14.12 8.56
CA THR A 99 10.20 14.26 7.63
C THR A 99 9.81 14.03 6.18
N LEU A 100 8.87 13.14 5.90
CA LEU A 100 8.47 12.85 4.51
C LEU A 100 7.63 13.97 3.85
N VAL A 101 7.17 14.95 4.63
CA VAL A 101 6.37 16.09 4.13
C VAL A 101 7.26 17.27 3.74
N SER A 102 8.50 17.33 4.24
CA SER A 102 9.50 18.29 3.77
C SER A 102 10.18 17.78 2.50
N GLY A 103 10.29 18.63 1.49
CA GLY A 103 11.06 18.34 0.28
C GLY A 103 10.38 17.47 -0.77
N VAL A 104 11.14 17.07 -1.80
CA VAL A 104 10.67 16.08 -2.77
C VAL A 104 10.95 14.68 -2.24
N SER A 105 9.88 13.92 -2.02
CA SER A 105 9.95 12.55 -1.54
C SER A 105 9.35 11.56 -2.54
N ILE A 106 10.00 10.41 -2.72
CA ILE A 106 9.46 9.28 -3.49
C ILE A 106 9.21 8.12 -2.52
N GLY A 107 7.96 7.69 -2.43
CA GLY A 107 7.59 6.43 -1.78
C GLY A 107 7.81 5.26 -2.74
N VAL A 108 8.35 4.16 -2.25
CA VAL A 108 8.54 2.92 -3.00
C VAL A 108 7.82 1.82 -2.26
N HIS A 109 6.88 1.15 -2.93
CA HIS A 109 6.22 -0.03 -2.39
C HIS A 109 6.60 -1.25 -3.21
N LYS A 110 7.46 -2.09 -2.61
CA LYS A 110 7.99 -3.32 -3.20
C LYS A 110 7.44 -4.50 -2.40
N ARG A 111 6.86 -5.47 -3.09
CA ARG A 111 6.36 -6.70 -2.48
C ARG A 111 7.39 -7.81 -2.58
N VAL A 112 7.50 -8.61 -1.54
CA VAL A 112 8.27 -9.85 -1.57
C VAL A 112 7.71 -10.76 -2.65
N PHE A 113 8.61 -11.39 -3.38
CA PHE A 113 8.20 -12.24 -4.48
C PHE A 113 7.75 -13.60 -3.94
N THR A 114 6.51 -13.98 -4.25
CA THR A 114 5.99 -15.33 -4.09
C THR A 114 5.21 -15.70 -5.36
N PRO A 115 5.08 -16.99 -5.71
CA PRO A 115 4.24 -17.42 -6.84
C PRO A 115 2.82 -16.85 -6.77
N GLY A 116 2.23 -16.82 -5.56
CA GLY A 116 0.91 -16.21 -5.33
C GLY A 116 0.89 -14.70 -5.60
N THR A 117 1.91 -13.97 -5.16
CA THR A 117 2.02 -12.52 -5.44
C THR A 117 2.09 -12.24 -6.95
N ALA A 118 2.82 -13.07 -7.71
CA ALA A 118 2.88 -12.97 -9.17
C ALA A 118 1.49 -13.10 -9.82
N GLU A 119 0.72 -14.11 -9.40
CA GLU A 119 -0.63 -14.36 -9.89
C GLU A 119 -1.58 -13.20 -9.57
N TYR A 120 -1.59 -12.74 -8.32
CA TYR A 120 -2.46 -11.65 -7.88
C TYR A 120 -2.16 -10.31 -8.53
N GLN A 121 -0.90 -10.06 -8.88
CA GLN A 121 -0.48 -8.86 -9.59
C GLN A 121 -0.79 -8.92 -11.08
N GLY A 122 -1.16 -10.09 -11.61
CA GLY A 122 -1.43 -10.28 -13.04
C GLY A 122 -0.22 -9.97 -13.93
N CYS A 123 0.97 -9.84 -13.32
CA CYS A 123 2.22 -9.57 -14.00
C CYS A 123 2.84 -10.91 -14.40
N ARG A 124 3.14 -11.07 -15.69
CA ARG A 124 3.94 -12.20 -16.19
C ARG A 124 5.42 -12.08 -15.83
N HIS A 125 5.82 -10.95 -15.30
CA HIS A 125 7.20 -10.61 -14.98
C HIS A 125 7.34 -10.30 -13.49
N VAL A 126 8.41 -10.81 -12.91
CA VAL A 126 8.77 -10.64 -11.52
C VAL A 126 9.76 -9.50 -11.45
N TYR A 127 9.33 -8.37 -10.89
CA TYR A 127 10.21 -7.22 -10.71
C TYR A 127 11.06 -7.40 -9.45
N THR A 128 12.36 -7.48 -9.66
CA THR A 128 13.37 -7.56 -8.61
C THR A 128 13.57 -6.20 -7.93
N SER A 129 14.26 -6.20 -6.79
CA SER A 129 14.68 -4.96 -6.14
C SER A 129 15.56 -4.10 -7.06
N ALA A 130 16.43 -4.72 -7.88
CA ALA A 130 17.21 -4.04 -8.91
C ALA A 130 16.33 -3.32 -9.96
N ASP A 131 15.22 -3.93 -10.38
CA ASP A 131 14.27 -3.29 -11.31
C ASP A 131 13.62 -2.05 -10.69
N PHE A 132 13.25 -2.13 -9.40
CA PHE A 132 12.71 -0.99 -8.68
C PHE A 132 13.75 0.13 -8.50
N ILE A 133 15.01 -0.21 -8.22
CA ILE A 133 16.11 0.76 -8.11
C ILE A 133 16.34 1.45 -9.48
N GLU A 134 16.33 0.70 -10.59
CA GLU A 134 16.42 1.29 -11.93
C GLU A 134 15.21 2.17 -12.27
N ALA A 135 14.00 1.74 -11.94
CA ALA A 135 12.81 2.57 -12.13
C ALA A 135 12.89 3.86 -11.30
N LEU A 136 13.36 3.77 -10.06
CA LEU A 136 13.60 4.92 -9.20
C LEU A 136 14.65 5.86 -9.78
N ARG A 137 15.73 5.34 -10.36
CA ARG A 137 16.76 6.12 -11.08
C ARG A 137 16.19 6.87 -12.28
N ARG A 138 15.29 6.25 -13.06
CA ARG A 138 14.58 6.94 -14.15
C ARG A 138 13.67 8.04 -13.63
N LEU A 139 12.88 7.73 -12.60
CA LEU A 139 11.95 8.69 -12.00
C LEU A 139 12.69 9.89 -11.37
N ALA A 140 13.75 9.66 -10.62
CA ALA A 140 14.57 10.71 -10.02
C ALA A 140 15.19 11.65 -11.07
N ARG A 141 15.60 11.13 -12.22
CA ARG A 141 16.07 11.95 -13.35
C ARG A 141 14.98 12.86 -13.90
N TRP A 142 13.74 12.38 -13.98
CA TRP A 142 12.60 13.18 -14.45
C TRP A 142 12.17 14.26 -13.46
N LEU A 143 12.27 13.97 -12.16
CA LEU A 143 11.78 14.86 -11.09
C LEU A 143 12.83 15.89 -10.61
N MET A 144 13.97 15.98 -11.29
CA MET A 144 15.18 16.75 -10.92
C MET A 144 15.96 16.13 -9.74
N PRO A 145 17.13 15.50 -10.00
CA PRO A 145 17.90 14.78 -8.98
C PRO A 145 18.32 15.63 -7.77
N SER A 146 18.56 16.93 -7.96
CA SER A 146 18.99 17.85 -6.89
C SER A 146 17.88 18.19 -5.89
N ALA A 147 16.64 17.81 -6.17
CA ALA A 147 15.50 18.07 -5.29
C ALA A 147 15.09 16.86 -4.45
N LEU A 148 15.58 15.65 -4.76
CA LEU A 148 15.19 14.42 -4.07
C LEU A 148 15.81 14.35 -2.68
N GLU A 149 15.01 14.64 -1.66
CA GLU A 149 15.46 14.67 -0.27
C GLU A 149 15.25 13.32 0.44
N HIS A 150 14.16 12.61 0.08
CA HIS A 150 13.74 11.41 0.79
C HIS A 150 13.24 10.31 -0.14
N ILE A 151 13.65 9.07 0.15
CA ILE A 151 13.05 7.87 -0.42
C ILE A 151 12.50 7.02 0.72
N TYR A 152 11.19 6.79 0.73
CA TYR A 152 10.57 5.92 1.71
C TYR A 152 10.34 4.54 1.10
N LEU A 153 10.95 3.48 1.65
CA LEU A 153 10.73 2.11 1.20
C LEU A 153 9.79 1.37 2.17
N ALA A 154 8.62 1.00 1.65
CA ALA A 154 7.70 0.06 2.28
C ALA A 154 7.84 -1.31 1.60
N THR A 155 8.28 -2.31 2.35
CA THR A 155 8.56 -3.65 1.81
C THR A 155 8.46 -4.73 2.89
N ASP A 156 7.85 -5.86 2.51
CA ASP A 156 7.86 -7.14 3.22
C ASP A 156 9.01 -8.07 2.74
N ASP A 157 9.86 -7.59 1.82
CA ASP A 157 11.04 -8.29 1.32
C ASP A 157 12.31 -7.91 2.09
N ALA A 158 12.97 -8.91 2.68
CA ALA A 158 14.19 -8.73 3.47
C ALA A 158 15.42 -8.32 2.64
N ALA A 159 15.56 -8.83 1.40
CA ALA A 159 16.67 -8.50 0.52
C ALA A 159 16.54 -7.07 -0.02
N ALA A 160 15.30 -6.61 -0.27
CA ALA A 160 15.05 -5.28 -0.81
C ALA A 160 15.64 -4.17 0.07
N GLU A 161 15.52 -4.25 1.40
CA GLU A 161 16.12 -3.24 2.28
C GLU A 161 17.64 -3.15 2.08
N ALA A 162 18.33 -4.30 2.12
CA ALA A 162 19.78 -4.35 1.98
C ALA A 162 20.24 -3.82 0.62
N GLU A 163 19.55 -4.21 -0.47
CA GLU A 163 19.87 -3.77 -1.82
C GLU A 163 19.64 -2.26 -2.02
N PHE A 164 18.52 -1.72 -1.54
CA PHE A 164 18.27 -0.28 -1.60
C PHE A 164 19.29 0.51 -0.79
N ARG A 165 19.69 0.02 0.39
CA ARG A 165 20.68 0.66 1.24
C ARG A 165 22.08 0.65 0.62
N ALA A 166 22.41 -0.39 -0.14
CA ALA A 166 23.66 -0.50 -0.89
C ALA A 166 23.69 0.31 -2.20
N SER A 167 22.53 0.74 -2.70
CA SER A 167 22.42 1.56 -3.92
C SER A 167 22.81 3.03 -3.69
N GLU A 168 22.82 3.82 -4.77
CA GLU A 168 23.05 5.27 -4.70
C GLU A 168 22.02 6.03 -3.84
N PHE A 169 20.88 5.40 -3.53
CA PHE A 169 19.80 5.98 -2.75
C PHE A 169 19.95 5.77 -1.25
N GLY A 170 20.89 4.92 -0.80
CA GLY A 170 21.11 4.61 0.62
C GLY A 170 21.15 5.83 1.55
N PRO A 171 21.82 6.95 1.21
CA PRO A 171 21.89 8.14 2.07
C PRO A 171 20.53 8.82 2.33
N VAL A 172 19.63 8.79 1.35
CA VAL A 172 18.29 9.42 1.43
C VAL A 172 17.18 8.41 1.72
N LEU A 173 17.54 7.13 1.84
CA LEU A 173 16.62 6.04 2.13
C LEU A 173 16.09 6.14 3.57
N ARG A 174 14.80 5.90 3.71
CA ARG A 174 14.06 5.78 4.97
C ARG A 174 13.29 4.47 4.91
N VAL A 175 13.60 3.58 5.84
CA VAL A 175 12.95 2.27 5.99
C VAL A 175 12.66 2.09 7.47
N ARG A 176 11.51 1.49 7.78
CA ARG A 176 11.15 1.14 9.16
C ARG A 176 11.84 -0.17 9.55
N ALA A 177 12.63 -0.15 10.61
CA ALA A 177 13.45 -1.29 11.00
C ALA A 177 12.61 -2.43 11.60
N GLU A 178 11.48 -2.08 12.21
CA GLU A 178 10.62 -2.96 13.01
C GLU A 178 9.58 -3.76 12.22
N VAL A 179 9.51 -3.56 10.89
CA VAL A 179 8.54 -4.26 10.03
C VAL A 179 9.04 -5.67 9.73
N GLN A 180 8.18 -6.67 9.92
CA GLN A 180 8.50 -8.05 9.56
C GLN A 180 8.75 -8.19 8.05
N ARG A 181 9.82 -8.89 7.70
CA ARG A 181 10.23 -9.16 6.31
C ARG A 181 10.58 -10.63 6.14
N VAL A 182 10.43 -11.13 4.92
CA VAL A 182 10.77 -12.51 4.53
C VAL A 182 11.57 -12.54 3.23
N ALA A 183 12.22 -13.66 2.95
CA ALA A 183 12.99 -13.86 1.72
C ALA A 183 12.10 -14.13 0.48
N GLY A 184 10.82 -14.45 0.70
CA GLY A 184 9.90 -14.84 -0.37
C GLY A 184 10.04 -16.29 -0.80
N GLY A 185 9.46 -16.61 -1.95
CA GLY A 185 9.45 -17.96 -2.52
C GLY A 185 8.47 -18.90 -1.81
N LEU A 186 8.89 -20.17 -1.70
CA LEU A 186 8.17 -21.23 -1.01
C LEU A 186 9.00 -21.69 0.19
N ASN A 187 8.32 -22.07 1.27
CA ASN A 187 8.93 -22.81 2.38
C ASN A 187 9.22 -24.27 1.95
N ASP A 188 9.98 -24.99 2.77
CA ASP A 188 10.33 -26.40 2.52
C ASP A 188 9.10 -27.31 2.38
N ASP A 189 7.98 -26.95 3.02
CA ASP A 189 6.69 -27.65 2.93
C ASP A 189 5.85 -27.29 1.68
N GLY A 190 6.39 -26.42 0.81
CA GLY A 190 5.71 -25.94 -0.40
C GLY A 190 4.69 -24.82 -0.16
N THR A 191 4.51 -24.34 1.07
CA THR A 191 3.65 -23.18 1.36
C THR A 191 4.32 -21.86 0.95
N LEU A 192 3.53 -20.83 0.67
CA LEU A 192 4.05 -19.51 0.33
C LEU A 192 4.78 -18.90 1.55
N ASN A 193 6.01 -18.45 1.35
CA ASN A 193 6.77 -17.71 2.37
C ASN A 193 6.38 -16.23 2.31
N GLU A 194 5.29 -15.88 2.99
CA GLU A 194 4.70 -14.54 2.99
C GLU A 194 4.29 -14.09 4.40
N VAL A 195 4.53 -12.82 4.74
CA VAL A 195 4.18 -12.22 6.04
C VAL A 195 2.68 -12.26 6.33
N HIS A 196 1.83 -12.26 5.29
CA HIS A 196 0.38 -12.12 5.46
C HIS A 196 -0.40 -13.45 5.38
N ILE A 197 0.28 -14.56 5.15
CA ILE A 197 -0.37 -15.87 5.08
C ILE A 197 -0.14 -16.59 6.40
N LYS A 198 -1.24 -16.86 7.11
CA LYS A 198 -1.19 -17.75 8.26
C LYS A 198 -0.79 -19.14 7.78
N SER A 199 0.40 -19.57 8.15
CA SER A 199 0.95 -20.89 7.82
C SER A 199 1.57 -21.52 9.07
N PRO A 200 1.93 -22.81 9.05
CA PRO A 200 2.73 -23.40 10.14
C PRO A 200 4.03 -22.63 10.41
N HIS A 201 4.60 -22.01 9.37
CA HIS A 201 5.83 -21.21 9.43
C HIS A 201 5.59 -19.73 9.80
N ASN A 202 4.34 -19.27 9.72
CA ASN A 202 3.91 -17.94 10.17
C ASN A 202 2.56 -18.05 10.92
N PRO A 203 2.56 -18.61 12.14
CA PRO A 203 1.34 -18.92 12.87
C PRO A 203 0.59 -17.67 13.36
N HIS A 204 1.24 -16.50 13.32
CA HIS A 204 0.80 -15.29 14.00
C HIS A 204 0.91 -14.06 13.09
N CYS A 205 0.04 -13.93 12.08
CA CYS A 205 -0.30 -12.59 11.61
C CYS A 205 -0.97 -11.85 12.78
N THR A 206 -0.31 -10.84 13.31
CA THR A 206 -0.68 -10.12 14.54
C THR A 206 -1.37 -8.78 14.24
N ILE A 207 -1.92 -8.16 15.28
CA ILE A 207 -2.38 -6.76 15.19
C ILE A 207 -1.21 -5.84 14.86
N GLU A 208 -0.01 -6.14 15.35
CA GLU A 208 1.18 -5.33 15.09
C GLU A 208 1.59 -5.35 13.62
N ASP A 209 1.47 -6.50 12.93
CA ASP A 209 1.70 -6.59 11.49
C ASP A 209 0.68 -5.75 10.71
N ALA A 210 -0.58 -5.76 11.16
CA ALA A 210 -1.63 -4.92 10.58
C ALA A 210 -1.36 -3.42 10.83
N VAL A 211 -0.88 -3.06 12.02
CA VAL A 211 -0.44 -1.69 12.35
C VAL A 211 0.70 -1.26 11.44
N ASP A 212 1.67 -2.15 11.19
CA ASP A 212 2.82 -1.87 10.35
C ASP A 212 2.43 -1.61 8.89
N VAL A 213 1.55 -2.43 8.32
CA VAL A 213 1.03 -2.21 6.96
C VAL A 213 0.24 -0.90 6.86
N VAL A 214 -0.55 -0.55 7.88
CA VAL A 214 -1.29 0.72 7.90
C VAL A 214 -0.33 1.91 8.02
N ALA A 215 0.70 1.82 8.85
CA ALA A 215 1.72 2.84 8.99
C ALA A 215 2.45 3.07 7.65
N ASP A 216 2.88 2.00 6.99
CA ASP A 216 3.54 2.08 5.67
C ASP A 216 2.64 2.72 4.62
N ALA A 217 1.36 2.33 4.55
CA ALA A 217 0.40 2.93 3.63
C ALA A 217 0.24 4.44 3.89
N MET A 218 0.16 4.86 5.15
CA MET A 218 0.02 6.28 5.50
C MET A 218 1.30 7.08 5.25
N LEU A 219 2.47 6.50 5.47
CA LEU A 219 3.77 7.13 5.18
C LEU A 219 3.99 7.26 3.67
N LEU A 220 3.72 6.21 2.89
CA LEU A 220 3.69 6.28 1.43
C LEU A 220 2.73 7.36 0.92
N ALA A 221 1.56 7.51 1.56
CA ALA A 221 0.59 8.55 1.20
C ALA A 221 1.07 9.97 1.53
N ARG A 222 2.09 10.16 2.37
CA ARG A 222 2.72 11.47 2.56
C ARG A 222 3.69 11.83 1.46
N CYS A 223 4.14 10.85 0.66
CA CYS A 223 5.03 11.12 -0.45
C CYS A 223 4.29 11.77 -1.63
N GLY A 224 4.94 12.72 -2.32
CA GLY A 224 4.39 13.34 -3.52
C GLY A 224 4.34 12.39 -4.72
N HIS A 225 5.29 11.45 -4.79
CA HIS A 225 5.38 10.43 -5.83
C HIS A 225 5.46 9.05 -5.17
N VAL A 226 4.81 8.05 -5.76
CA VAL A 226 4.83 6.68 -5.26
C VAL A 226 5.14 5.72 -6.41
N LEU A 227 6.32 5.11 -6.41
CA LEU A 227 6.72 4.02 -7.30
C LEU A 227 6.19 2.70 -6.74
N HIS A 228 5.47 1.94 -7.55
CA HIS A 228 4.81 0.75 -7.08
C HIS A 228 4.55 -0.32 -8.13
N MET A 229 4.14 -1.49 -7.64
CA MET A 229 3.31 -2.44 -8.36
C MET A 229 1.88 -2.44 -7.81
N ASP A 230 0.95 -3.04 -8.55
CA ASP A 230 -0.43 -3.20 -8.08
C ASP A 230 -0.46 -3.99 -6.76
N SER A 231 -1.04 -3.38 -5.72
CA SER A 231 -1.18 -3.94 -4.37
C SER A 231 -2.39 -3.28 -3.69
N ASN A 232 -2.92 -3.93 -2.67
CA ASN A 232 -3.93 -3.33 -1.79
C ASN A 232 -3.35 -2.14 -1.01
N VAL A 233 -2.06 -2.19 -0.65
CA VAL A 233 -1.37 -1.07 0.01
C VAL A 233 -1.35 0.15 -0.89
N THR A 234 -0.93 -0.01 -2.15
CA THR A 234 -0.81 1.11 -3.11
C THR A 234 -2.16 1.63 -3.56
N THR A 235 -3.17 0.75 -3.59
CA THR A 235 -4.58 1.14 -3.67
C THR A 235 -4.96 2.06 -2.52
N ALA A 236 -4.71 1.63 -1.27
CA ALA A 236 -5.04 2.41 -0.09
C ALA A 236 -4.33 3.77 -0.09
N VAL A 237 -3.04 3.81 -0.44
CA VAL A 237 -2.25 5.04 -0.63
C VAL A 237 -2.95 6.03 -1.57
N GLY A 238 -3.41 5.57 -2.73
CA GLY A 238 -4.12 6.42 -3.69
C GLY A 238 -5.46 6.97 -3.15
N LEU A 239 -6.11 6.25 -2.22
CA LEU A 239 -7.31 6.73 -1.52
C LEU A 239 -6.97 7.70 -0.39
N MET A 240 -5.83 7.51 0.28
CA MET A 240 -5.34 8.35 1.38
C MET A 240 -4.74 9.67 0.90
N ASN A 241 -4.18 9.70 -0.31
CA ASN A 241 -3.68 10.92 -0.94
C ASN A 241 -3.99 10.93 -2.45
N PRO A 242 -5.05 11.65 -2.88
CA PRO A 242 -5.43 11.72 -4.29
C PRO A 242 -4.46 12.59 -5.11
N SER A 243 -3.64 13.42 -4.46
CA SER A 243 -2.63 14.26 -5.12
C SER A 243 -1.32 13.51 -5.39
N ALA A 244 -1.08 12.38 -4.73
CA ALA A 244 0.10 11.56 -4.98
C ALA A 244 0.11 11.06 -6.43
N LYS A 245 1.26 11.24 -7.09
CA LYS A 245 1.53 10.71 -8.42
C LYS A 245 1.93 9.24 -8.29
N MET A 246 1.07 8.35 -8.78
CA MET A 246 1.25 6.90 -8.69
C MET A 246 1.95 6.39 -9.94
N TRP A 247 3.21 5.98 -9.80
CA TRP A 247 4.06 5.48 -10.87
C TRP A 247 4.11 3.96 -10.81
N HIS A 248 3.56 3.30 -11.82
CA HIS A 248 3.70 1.86 -11.91
C HIS A 248 5.05 1.50 -12.52
N ILE A 249 5.72 0.48 -11.99
CA ILE A 249 7.05 0.08 -12.43
C ILE A 249 7.12 -0.22 -13.94
N VAL A 250 6.09 -0.87 -14.51
CA VAL A 250 5.99 -1.14 -15.96
C VAL A 250 6.04 0.16 -16.78
N ASP A 251 5.31 1.18 -16.33
CA ASP A 251 5.19 2.46 -17.04
C ASP A 251 6.53 3.20 -17.04
N VAL A 252 7.31 3.09 -15.96
CA VAL A 252 8.62 3.73 -15.80
C VAL A 252 9.72 2.98 -16.55
N LEU A 253 9.69 1.64 -16.53
CA LEU A 253 10.69 0.81 -17.22
C LEU A 253 10.44 0.68 -18.72
N GLY A 254 9.24 1.01 -19.21
CA GLY A 254 8.86 0.87 -20.61
C GLY A 254 8.59 -0.59 -21.01
N GLY A 255 8.09 -1.40 -20.08
CA GLY A 255 7.79 -2.82 -20.31
C GLY A 255 6.51 -3.06 -21.13
N PRO A 256 6.19 -4.33 -21.46
CA PRO A 256 4.95 -4.69 -22.14
C PRO A 256 3.73 -4.21 -21.34
N GLY A 257 2.89 -3.37 -21.95
CA GLY A 257 1.74 -2.74 -21.29
C GLY A 257 2.00 -1.33 -20.75
N ALA A 258 3.20 -0.77 -20.95
CA ALA A 258 3.43 0.66 -20.73
C ALA A 258 2.47 1.48 -21.60
N VAL A 259 1.70 2.34 -20.97
CA VAL A 259 0.87 3.33 -21.68
C VAL A 259 1.82 4.44 -22.12
N ASN A 260 2.44 4.31 -23.32
CA ASN A 260 3.30 5.29 -24.01
C ASN A 260 3.79 6.48 -23.13
N GLY A 261 5.04 6.45 -22.68
CA GLY A 261 5.60 7.59 -21.93
C GLY A 261 5.90 8.81 -22.83
N PRO A 262 6.13 10.00 -22.24
CA PRO A 262 5.29 10.73 -21.29
C PRO A 262 4.40 11.77 -22.02
N LEU A 263 3.36 12.22 -21.31
CA LEU A 263 2.75 13.55 -21.46
C LEU A 263 3.67 14.62 -20.85
#